data_AF-A0A811NBN7-F1
#
_entry.id   AF-A0A811NBN7-F1
#
_cell.length_a   1.000
_cell.length_b   1.000
_cell.length_c   1.000
_cell.angle_alpha   90.00
_cell.angle_beta   90.00
_cell.angle_gamma   90.00
#
_symmetry.space_group_name_H-M   'P 1'
#
loop_
_entity.id
_entity.type
_entity.pdbx_description
1 polymer ?
#
loop_
_entity_poly.entity_id
_entity_poly.type
_entity_poly.pdbx_seq_one_letter_code
_entity_poly.pdbx_strand_id
1 'polypeptide(L)'
;MAPIVELPMDGLAYRGFTTILYDVLDSLGVPTEKIEYVCRGDPRPDGFKGHIMVHLKVPAGEFVPVLRTFETLEDRYIMDVEMQNRRYRDLLFRCDEQFLKVERKEEEMVGKLEEERMGYDRMKTFYETREKSLREEIANLKDKVGEAELHHDYLESKVLECEDRIERQRHTLREFHEKEKHRGIRKLALEAHCNTMEKLAVEATVTTTYNMHHLVHYIKCTKYLHDKVNRLSQAWIDADRKRI
;
A
#
# COMPACT_ATOMS: atom_id res chain seq x y z
N MET A 1 100.12 -48.89 20.34
CA MET A 1 99.93 -48.99 18.88
C MET A 1 98.77 -48.09 18.51
N ALA A 2 98.89 -47.32 17.43
CA ALA A 2 97.79 -46.47 16.96
C ALA A 2 96.60 -47.35 16.54
N PRO A 3 95.37 -47.08 17.01
CA PRO A 3 94.22 -47.87 16.63
C PRO A 3 93.96 -47.72 15.12
N ILE A 4 93.77 -48.86 14.45
CA ILE A 4 93.37 -48.91 13.04
C ILE A 4 91.93 -49.38 13.03
N VAL A 5 91.03 -48.57 12.45
CA VAL A 5 89.62 -48.93 12.29
C VAL A 5 89.39 -49.16 10.80
N GLU A 6 88.91 -50.36 10.48
CA GLU A 6 88.53 -50.75 9.12
C GLU A 6 87.01 -50.66 8.98
N LEU A 7 86.54 -49.82 8.07
CA LEU A 7 85.12 -49.67 7.78
C LEU A 7 84.83 -50.16 6.35
N PRO A 8 83.94 -51.15 6.18
CA PRO A 8 83.48 -51.56 4.85
C PRO A 8 82.58 -50.48 4.24
N MET A 9 82.84 -50.14 2.98
CA MET A 9 82.07 -49.15 2.24
C MET A 9 81.40 -49.80 1.04
N ASP A 10 80.10 -49.54 0.88
CA ASP A 10 79.35 -49.93 -0.31
C ASP A 10 79.03 -48.70 -1.19
N GLY A 11 79.56 -48.73 -2.41
CA GLY A 11 78.95 -48.19 -3.63
C GLY A 11 78.96 -46.69 -3.87
N LEU A 12 78.50 -45.84 -2.95
CA LEU A 12 78.16 -44.44 -3.30
C LEU A 12 78.65 -43.36 -2.33
N ALA A 13 79.16 -43.74 -1.16
CA ALA A 13 79.49 -42.79 -0.09
C ALA A 13 80.93 -42.23 -0.13
N TYR A 14 81.80 -42.72 -1.02
CA TYR A 14 83.26 -42.52 -0.91
C TYR A 14 83.72 -41.06 -0.80
N ARG A 15 83.17 -40.12 -1.59
CA ARG A 15 83.59 -38.70 -1.55
C ARG A 15 82.85 -37.85 -0.52
N GLY A 16 81.58 -38.14 -0.24
CA GLY A 16 80.80 -37.39 0.76
C GLY A 16 81.18 -37.74 2.19
N PHE A 17 81.50 -39.02 2.42
CA PHE A 17 81.84 -39.55 3.72
C PHE A 17 83.13 -38.94 4.30
N THR A 18 84.18 -38.76 3.48
CA THR A 18 85.42 -38.14 3.95
C THR A 18 85.20 -36.71 4.41
N THR A 19 84.43 -35.91 3.67
CA THR A 19 84.15 -34.51 4.01
C THR A 19 83.27 -34.40 5.26
N ILE A 20 82.20 -35.19 5.34
CA ILE A 20 81.33 -35.23 6.52
C ILE A 20 82.11 -35.69 7.77
N LEU A 21 83.00 -36.67 7.63
CA LEU A 21 83.85 -37.14 8.72
C LEU A 21 84.84 -36.06 9.16
N TYR A 22 85.43 -35.29 8.24
CA TYR A 22 86.28 -34.14 8.57
C TYR A 22 85.50 -33.05 9.32
N ASP A 23 84.33 -32.65 8.83
CA ASP A 23 83.51 -31.61 9.45
C ASP A 23 83.02 -32.02 10.85
N VAL A 24 82.67 -33.29 11.03
CA VAL A 24 82.30 -33.88 12.32
C VAL A 24 83.48 -33.85 13.31
N LEU A 25 84.65 -34.30 12.86
CA LEU A 25 85.84 -34.38 13.73
C LEU A 25 86.40 -32.99 14.08
N ASP A 26 86.30 -32.03 13.16
CA ASP A 26 86.65 -30.62 13.40
C ASP A 26 85.68 -29.96 14.39
N SER A 27 84.36 -30.19 14.23
CA SER A 27 83.32 -29.72 15.16
C SER A 27 83.48 -30.29 16.59
N LEU A 28 84.14 -31.45 16.71
CA LEU A 28 84.47 -32.10 17.98
C LEU A 28 85.82 -31.66 18.57
N GLY A 29 86.54 -30.77 17.89
CA GLY A 29 87.86 -30.28 18.32
C GLY A 29 88.99 -31.31 18.18
N VAL A 30 88.81 -32.36 17.37
CA VAL A 30 89.88 -33.31 17.05
C VAL A 30 90.83 -32.64 16.04
N PRO A 31 92.15 -32.54 16.32
CA PRO A 31 93.10 -31.99 15.37
C PRO A 31 93.10 -32.81 14.09
N THR A 32 92.51 -32.28 13.01
CA THR A 32 92.34 -32.96 11.72
C THR A 32 93.66 -33.33 11.06
N GLU A 33 94.76 -32.66 11.45
CA GLU A 33 96.16 -32.94 11.09
C GLU A 33 96.67 -34.32 11.57
N LYS A 34 96.00 -34.95 12.54
CA LYS A 34 96.41 -36.23 13.15
C LYS A 34 95.65 -37.44 12.58
N ILE A 35 94.88 -37.25 11.51
CA ILE A 35 94.06 -38.29 10.87
C ILE A 35 94.65 -38.56 9.48
N GLU A 36 95.05 -39.80 9.24
CA GLU A 36 95.59 -40.24 7.95
C GLU A 36 94.69 -41.35 7.39
N TYR A 37 94.01 -41.10 6.28
CA TYR A 37 93.13 -42.09 5.67
C TYR A 37 93.85 -42.80 4.51
N VAL A 38 93.71 -44.12 4.48
CA VAL A 38 94.25 -44.97 3.41
C VAL A 38 93.11 -45.83 2.88
N CYS A 39 92.75 -45.61 1.62
CA CYS A 39 91.69 -46.36 0.97
C CYS A 39 92.30 -47.59 0.28
N ARG A 40 91.79 -48.78 0.59
CA ARG A 40 92.22 -50.04 -0.03
C ARG A 40 91.03 -50.74 -0.68
N GLY A 41 91.08 -50.86 -1.99
CA GLY A 41 90.04 -51.52 -2.78
C GLY A 41 90.16 -51.19 -4.26
N ASP A 42 89.36 -51.91 -5.06
CA ASP A 42 89.37 -51.78 -6.51
C ASP A 42 88.21 -50.90 -6.97
N PRO A 43 88.45 -49.90 -7.83
CA PRO A 43 87.36 -49.16 -8.47
C PRO A 43 86.57 -50.09 -9.38
N ARG A 44 85.26 -50.20 -9.16
CA ARG A 44 84.32 -50.92 -10.03
C ARG A 44 83.36 -49.94 -10.71
N PRO A 45 82.70 -50.34 -11.80
CA PRO A 45 81.75 -49.49 -12.52
C PRO A 45 80.60 -48.98 -11.65
N ASP A 46 80.20 -49.76 -10.63
CA ASP A 46 79.07 -49.48 -9.74
C ASP A 46 79.49 -48.72 -8.46
N GLY A 47 80.75 -48.27 -8.39
CA GLY A 47 81.32 -47.59 -7.23
C GLY A 47 82.61 -48.23 -6.71
N PHE A 48 83.18 -47.62 -5.67
CA PHE A 48 84.34 -48.18 -4.97
C PHE A 48 83.89 -49.32 -4.06
N LYS A 49 84.42 -50.54 -4.27
CA LYS A 49 84.19 -51.68 -3.39
C LYS A 49 85.50 -52.01 -2.68
N GLY A 50 85.57 -51.62 -1.40
CA GLY A 50 86.79 -51.71 -0.62
C GLY A 50 86.59 -51.25 0.82
N HIS A 51 87.70 -51.13 1.53
CA HIS A 51 87.75 -50.67 2.92
C HIS A 51 88.51 -49.35 2.99
N ILE A 52 87.99 -48.41 3.76
CA ILE A 52 88.75 -47.23 4.16
C ILE A 52 89.40 -47.59 5.50
N MET A 53 90.73 -47.56 5.54
CA MET A 53 91.50 -47.66 6.76
C MET A 53 91.76 -46.24 7.25
N VAL A 54 91.21 -45.89 8.41
CA VAL A 54 91.51 -44.61 9.04
C VAL A 54 92.58 -44.85 10.10
N HIS A 55 93.77 -44.29 9.87
CA HIS A 55 94.86 -44.26 10.83
C HIS A 55 94.71 -43.02 11.70
N LEU A 56 94.29 -43.24 12.93
CA LEU A 56 94.18 -42.19 13.92
C LEU A 56 95.48 -42.16 14.72
N LYS A 57 96.29 -41.12 14.54
CA LYS A 57 97.52 -40.89 15.32
C LYS A 57 97.22 -40.26 16.68
N VAL A 58 96.02 -40.49 17.18
CA VAL A 58 95.57 -40.07 18.51
C VAL A 58 95.38 -41.35 19.33
N PRO A 59 95.94 -41.46 20.54
CA PRO A 59 95.76 -42.64 21.37
C PRO A 59 94.27 -42.96 21.56
N ALA A 60 93.91 -44.26 21.51
CA ALA A 60 92.52 -44.70 21.67
C ALA A 60 91.87 -44.14 22.96
N GLY A 61 92.66 -43.94 24.02
CA GLY A 61 92.21 -43.34 25.28
C GLY A 61 91.80 -41.86 25.20
N GLU A 62 92.25 -41.11 24.19
CA GLU A 62 91.91 -39.69 23.98
C GLU A 62 90.80 -39.51 22.93
N PHE A 63 90.74 -40.38 21.92
CA PHE A 63 89.80 -40.27 20.80
C PHE A 63 88.44 -40.93 21.05
N VAL A 64 88.42 -42.09 21.72
CA VAL A 64 87.17 -42.80 22.06
C VAL A 64 86.24 -41.94 22.94
N PRO A 65 86.72 -41.16 23.93
CA PRO A 65 85.88 -40.21 24.65
C PRO A 65 85.24 -39.15 23.76
N VAL A 66 85.95 -38.66 22.74
CA VAL A 66 85.47 -37.61 21.83
C VAL A 66 84.42 -38.14 20.85
N LEU A 67 84.62 -39.35 20.32
CA LEU A 67 83.58 -40.02 19.53
C LEU A 67 82.33 -40.31 20.38
N ARG A 68 82.50 -40.74 21.63
CA ARG A 68 81.37 -40.91 22.55
C ARG A 68 80.66 -39.59 22.83
N THR A 69 81.38 -38.46 22.88
CA THR A 69 80.71 -37.14 22.98
C THR A 69 79.93 -36.77 21.71
N PHE A 70 80.37 -37.22 20.53
CA PHE A 70 79.62 -37.02 19.29
C PHE A 70 78.34 -37.85 19.24
N GLU A 71 78.41 -39.14 19.60
CA GLU A 71 77.23 -40.00 19.74
C GLU A 71 76.20 -39.33 20.69
N THR A 72 76.67 -38.76 21.81
CA THR A 72 75.78 -38.03 22.74
C THR A 72 75.27 -36.69 22.21
N LEU A 73 75.96 -36.04 21.27
CA LEU A 73 75.53 -34.79 20.63
C LEU A 73 74.53 -35.06 19.50
N GLU A 74 74.72 -36.14 18.74
CA GLU A 74 73.79 -36.62 17.73
C GLU A 74 72.47 -37.07 18.38
N ASP A 75 72.54 -37.85 19.47
CA ASP A 75 71.37 -38.22 20.27
C ASP A 75 70.63 -36.98 20.80
N ARG A 76 71.36 -35.94 21.22
CA ARG A 76 70.78 -34.67 21.68
C ARG A 76 70.09 -33.92 20.54
N TYR A 77 70.73 -33.82 19.38
CA TYR A 77 70.17 -33.14 18.21
C TYR A 77 68.92 -33.85 17.67
N ILE A 78 68.96 -35.19 17.58
CA ILE A 78 67.80 -36.01 17.21
C ILE A 78 66.66 -35.79 18.20
N MET A 79 66.95 -35.82 19.51
CA MET A 79 65.95 -35.57 20.55
C MET A 79 65.35 -34.16 20.46
N ASP A 80 66.15 -33.13 20.16
CA ASP A 80 65.68 -31.75 20.00
C ASP A 80 64.77 -31.59 18.77
N VAL A 81 65.16 -32.17 17.64
CA VAL A 81 64.36 -32.17 16.40
C VAL A 81 63.06 -32.95 16.60
N GLU A 82 63.11 -34.11 17.26
CA GLU A 82 61.90 -34.86 17.62
C GLU A 82 61.00 -34.07 18.57
N MET A 83 61.56 -33.38 19.55
CA MET A 83 60.80 -32.54 20.48
C MET A 83 60.14 -31.38 19.74
N GLN A 84 60.83 -30.72 18.82
CA GLN A 84 60.26 -29.66 17.99
C GLN A 84 59.16 -30.20 17.06
N ASN A 85 59.39 -31.34 16.41
CA ASN A 85 58.38 -31.98 15.55
C ASN A 85 57.14 -32.40 16.34
N ARG A 86 57.29 -32.89 17.57
CA ARG A 86 56.15 -33.13 18.48
C ARG A 86 55.39 -31.83 18.76
N ARG A 87 56.08 -30.75 19.10
CA ARG A 87 55.45 -29.43 19.34
C ARG A 87 54.70 -28.90 18.11
N TYR A 88 55.26 -29.07 16.90
CA TYR A 88 54.58 -28.68 15.66
C TYR A 88 53.36 -29.52 15.38
N ARG A 89 53.42 -30.84 15.59
CA ARG A 89 52.24 -31.72 15.49
C ARG A 89 51.15 -31.30 16.47
N ASP A 90 51.50 -31.05 17.73
CA ASP A 90 50.54 -30.59 18.74
C ASP A 90 49.92 -29.24 18.38
N LEU A 91 50.70 -28.33 17.78
CA LEU A 91 50.19 -27.05 17.28
C LEU A 91 49.22 -27.25 16.11
N LEU A 92 49.57 -28.08 15.12
CA LEU A 92 48.70 -28.39 13.96
C LEU A 92 47.37 -28.98 14.42
N PHE A 93 47.40 -29.97 15.32
CA PHE A 93 46.16 -30.57 15.87
C PHE A 93 45.28 -29.53 16.58
N ARG A 94 45.88 -28.61 17.36
CA ARG A 94 45.12 -27.54 18.01
C ARG A 94 44.52 -26.56 16.99
N CYS A 95 45.25 -26.23 15.92
CA CYS A 95 44.74 -25.38 14.85
C CYS A 95 43.55 -26.05 14.14
N ASP A 96 43.67 -27.32 13.77
CA ASP A 96 42.59 -28.08 13.12
C ASP A 96 41.34 -28.16 14.00
N GLU A 97 41.52 -28.41 15.30
CA GLU A 97 40.40 -28.42 16.25
C GLU A 97 39.71 -27.05 16.36
N GLN A 98 40.48 -25.95 16.33
CA GLN A 98 39.92 -24.60 16.31
C GLN A 98 39.20 -24.30 14.99
N PHE A 99 39.75 -24.74 13.87
CA PHE A 99 39.15 -24.54 12.55
C PHE A 99 37.79 -25.23 12.45
N LEU A 100 37.70 -26.50 12.87
CA LEU A 100 36.45 -27.25 12.93
C LEU A 100 35.42 -26.62 13.90
N LYS A 101 35.88 -25.98 14.97
CA LYS A 101 34.98 -25.22 15.87
C LYS A 101 34.40 -23.98 15.20
N VAL A 102 35.16 -23.32 14.33
CA VAL A 102 34.67 -22.15 13.57
C VAL A 102 33.72 -22.59 12.45
N GLU A 103 34.10 -23.60 11.69
CA GLU A 103 33.29 -24.15 10.58
C GLU A 103 31.90 -24.58 11.06
N ARG A 104 31.82 -25.35 12.16
CA ARG A 104 30.53 -25.73 12.75
C ARG A 104 29.66 -24.52 13.15
N LYS A 105 30.27 -23.46 13.68
CA LYS A 105 29.53 -22.23 14.05
C LYS A 105 29.04 -21.50 12.80
N GLU A 106 29.82 -21.49 11.73
CA GLU A 106 29.43 -20.89 10.46
C GLU A 106 28.24 -21.64 9.86
N GLU A 107 28.26 -22.97 9.84
CA GLU A 107 27.13 -23.80 9.40
C GLU A 107 25.85 -23.55 10.21
N GLU A 108 25.96 -23.49 11.55
CA GLU A 108 24.82 -23.14 12.42
C GLU A 108 24.24 -21.75 12.11
N MET A 109 25.10 -20.77 11.81
CA MET A 109 24.67 -19.41 11.46
C MET A 109 24.01 -19.37 10.08
N VAL A 110 24.53 -20.11 9.10
CA VAL A 110 23.92 -20.23 7.76
C VAL A 110 22.51 -20.81 7.89
N GLY A 111 22.33 -21.88 8.68
CA GLY A 111 21.00 -22.46 8.92
C GLY A 111 19.99 -21.45 9.50
N LYS A 112 20.41 -20.66 10.50
CA LYS A 112 19.55 -19.61 11.08
C LYS A 112 19.17 -18.53 10.06
N LEU A 113 20.12 -18.10 9.23
CA LEU A 113 19.86 -17.09 8.20
C LEU A 113 18.88 -17.61 7.13
N GLU A 114 18.96 -18.89 6.77
CA GLU A 114 18.00 -19.51 5.85
C GLU A 114 16.60 -19.59 6.45
N GLU A 115 16.48 -19.93 7.74
CA GLU A 115 15.21 -19.94 8.45
C GLU A 115 14.58 -18.53 8.51
N GLU A 116 15.37 -17.51 8.85
CA GLU A 116 14.93 -16.10 8.86
C GLU A 116 14.48 -15.65 7.47
N ARG A 117 15.26 -15.97 6.43
CA ARG A 117 14.93 -15.66 5.03
C ARG A 117 13.61 -16.30 4.61
N MET A 118 13.41 -17.58 4.92
CA MET A 118 12.14 -18.26 4.64
C MET A 118 10.98 -17.63 5.44
N GLY A 119 11.22 -17.20 6.67
CA GLY A 119 10.25 -16.44 7.46
C GLY A 119 9.83 -15.14 6.79
N TYR A 120 10.80 -14.38 6.29
CA TYR A 120 10.57 -13.14 5.56
C TYR A 120 9.78 -13.38 4.26
N ASP A 121 10.14 -14.39 3.47
CA ASP A 121 9.44 -14.70 2.22
C ASP A 121 7.98 -15.12 2.45
N ARG A 122 7.70 -15.91 3.49
CA ARG A 122 6.32 -16.23 3.91
C ARG A 122 5.55 -14.98 4.34
N MET A 123 6.19 -14.09 5.08
CA MET A 123 5.54 -12.86 5.53
C MET A 123 5.27 -11.90 4.37
N LYS A 124 6.22 -11.77 3.45
CA LYS A 124 6.08 -10.96 2.23
C LYS A 124 4.90 -11.43 1.38
N THR A 125 4.84 -12.71 1.06
CA THR A 125 3.75 -13.30 0.27
C THR A 125 2.38 -13.14 0.93
N PHE A 126 2.30 -13.25 2.26
CA PHE A 126 1.08 -12.97 3.01
C PHE A 126 0.60 -11.52 2.82
N TYR A 127 1.49 -10.54 3.00
CA TYR A 127 1.12 -9.13 2.86
C TYR A 127 0.79 -8.74 1.42
N GLU A 128 1.53 -9.24 0.42
CA GLU A 128 1.22 -9.00 -1.00
C GLU A 128 -0.16 -9.55 -1.38
N THR A 129 -0.52 -10.75 -0.88
CA THR A 129 -1.84 -11.34 -1.10
C THR A 129 -2.93 -10.52 -0.42
N ARG A 130 -2.70 -10.08 0.82
CA ARG A 130 -3.66 -9.24 1.56
C ARG A 130 -3.86 -7.88 0.89
N GLU A 131 -2.77 -7.26 0.42
CA GLU A 131 -2.82 -6.00 -0.31
C GLU A 131 -3.65 -6.13 -1.60
N LYS A 132 -3.42 -7.20 -2.38
CA LYS A 132 -4.21 -7.47 -3.58
C LYS A 132 -5.71 -7.59 -3.27
N SER A 133 -6.07 -8.37 -2.24
CA SER A 133 -7.45 -8.53 -1.81
C SER A 133 -8.10 -7.21 -1.38
N LEU A 134 -7.38 -6.36 -0.65
CA LEU A 134 -7.89 -5.05 -0.24
C LEU A 134 -8.07 -4.09 -1.43
N ARG A 135 -7.17 -4.13 -2.42
CA ARG A 135 -7.32 -3.33 -3.66
C ARG A 135 -8.57 -3.74 -4.45
N GLU A 136 -8.86 -5.03 -4.52
CA GLU A 136 -10.08 -5.55 -5.16
C GLU A 136 -11.34 -5.11 -4.39
N GLU A 137 -11.32 -5.16 -3.05
CA GLU A 137 -12.43 -4.68 -2.21
C GLU A 137 -12.69 -3.18 -2.40
N ILE A 138 -11.63 -2.36 -2.46
CA ILE A 138 -11.74 -0.91 -2.72
C ILE A 138 -12.39 -0.64 -4.08
N ALA A 139 -12.01 -1.39 -5.12
CA ALA A 139 -12.62 -1.23 -6.45
C ALA A 139 -14.13 -1.54 -6.42
N ASN A 140 -14.53 -2.67 -5.83
CA ASN A 140 -15.94 -3.04 -5.69
C ASN A 140 -16.75 -2.00 -4.89
N LEU A 141 -16.15 -1.41 -3.85
CA LEU A 141 -16.82 -0.37 -3.06
C LEU A 141 -16.99 0.92 -3.87
N LYS A 142 -16.00 1.31 -4.68
CA LYS A 142 -16.12 2.47 -5.56
C LYS A 142 -17.25 2.30 -6.57
N ASP A 143 -17.37 1.12 -7.17
CA ASP A 143 -18.45 0.83 -8.12
C ASP A 143 -19.83 0.96 -7.46
N LYS A 144 -20.00 0.41 -6.24
CA LYS A 144 -21.24 0.55 -5.46
C LYS A 144 -21.56 2.00 -5.10
N VAL A 145 -20.55 2.80 -4.77
CA VAL A 145 -20.74 4.24 -4.53
C VAL A 145 -21.22 4.94 -5.80
N GLY A 146 -20.61 4.64 -6.95
CA GLY A 146 -21.06 5.18 -8.24
C GLY A 146 -22.51 4.80 -8.58
N GLU A 147 -22.92 3.56 -8.33
CA GLU A 147 -24.32 3.14 -8.50
C GLU A 147 -25.29 3.90 -7.57
N ALA A 148 -24.87 4.14 -6.31
CA ALA A 148 -25.67 4.88 -5.34
C ALA A 148 -25.82 6.37 -5.72
N GLU A 149 -24.75 6.99 -6.24
CA GLU A 149 -24.77 8.35 -6.77
C GLU A 149 -25.74 8.46 -7.95
N LEU A 150 -25.66 7.53 -8.92
CA LEU A 150 -26.60 7.50 -10.06
C LEU A 150 -28.06 7.35 -9.60
N HIS A 151 -28.32 6.52 -8.59
CA HIS A 151 -29.65 6.37 -8.03
C HIS A 151 -30.11 7.65 -7.31
N HIS A 152 -29.20 8.36 -6.64
CA HIS A 152 -29.50 9.64 -6.00
C HIS A 152 -29.90 10.70 -7.04
N ASP A 153 -29.10 10.86 -8.09
CA ASP A 153 -29.38 11.78 -9.20
C ASP A 153 -30.73 11.49 -9.88
N TYR A 154 -31.04 10.19 -10.06
CA TYR A 154 -32.35 9.78 -10.58
C TYR A 154 -33.50 10.21 -9.67
N LEU A 155 -33.38 10.02 -8.36
CA LEU A 155 -34.40 10.44 -7.40
C LEU A 155 -34.55 11.96 -7.37
N GLU A 156 -33.45 12.71 -7.41
CA GLU A 156 -33.48 14.17 -7.45
C GLU A 156 -34.19 14.69 -8.71
N SER A 157 -33.91 14.08 -9.87
CA SER A 157 -34.65 14.35 -11.11
C SER A 157 -36.16 14.10 -10.95
N LYS A 158 -36.56 13.03 -10.26
CA LYS A 158 -37.98 12.73 -9.99
C LYS A 158 -38.64 13.68 -9.01
N VAL A 159 -37.89 14.23 -8.06
CA VAL A 159 -38.37 15.30 -7.17
C VAL A 159 -38.68 16.55 -7.98
N LEU A 160 -37.76 16.98 -8.84
CA LEU A 160 -37.96 18.15 -9.70
C LEU A 160 -39.18 17.99 -10.64
N GLU A 161 -39.35 16.83 -11.27
CA GLU A 161 -40.55 16.54 -12.09
C GLU A 161 -41.85 16.68 -11.28
N CYS A 162 -41.84 16.25 -10.02
CA CYS A 162 -43.00 16.35 -9.13
C CYS A 162 -43.27 17.80 -8.71
N GLU A 163 -42.23 18.56 -8.38
CA GLU A 163 -42.34 19.99 -8.04
C GLU A 163 -42.91 20.78 -9.21
N ASP A 164 -42.40 20.57 -10.42
CA ASP A 164 -42.91 21.19 -11.66
C ASP A 164 -44.38 20.84 -11.91
N ARG A 165 -44.79 19.61 -11.62
CA ARG A 165 -46.19 19.19 -11.74
C ARG A 165 -47.07 19.89 -10.71
N ILE A 166 -46.61 19.99 -9.46
CA ILE A 166 -47.33 20.70 -8.39
C ILE A 166 -47.48 22.19 -8.74
N GLU A 167 -46.42 22.84 -9.22
CA GLU A 167 -46.47 24.27 -9.54
C GLU A 167 -47.40 24.55 -10.73
N ARG A 168 -47.41 23.68 -11.75
CA ARG A 168 -48.41 23.74 -12.83
C ARG A 168 -49.84 23.63 -12.30
N GLN A 169 -50.12 22.67 -11.41
CA GLN A 169 -51.45 22.53 -10.80
C GLN A 169 -51.85 23.76 -9.97
N ARG A 170 -50.91 24.33 -9.20
CA ARG A 170 -51.13 25.57 -8.45
C ARG A 170 -51.45 26.74 -9.38
N HIS A 171 -50.74 26.87 -10.50
CA HIS A 171 -51.02 27.88 -11.51
C HIS A 171 -52.44 27.73 -12.07
N THR A 172 -52.82 26.53 -12.51
CA THR A 172 -54.17 26.25 -13.03
C THR A 172 -55.25 26.57 -12.00
N LEU A 173 -55.02 26.23 -10.72
CA LEU A 173 -55.96 26.53 -9.65
C LEU A 173 -56.11 28.04 -9.40
N ARG A 174 -55.01 28.79 -9.44
CA ARG A 174 -55.01 30.26 -9.32
C ARG A 174 -55.85 30.89 -10.44
N GLU A 175 -55.60 30.52 -11.69
CA GLU A 175 -56.38 31.02 -12.84
C GLU A 175 -57.88 30.70 -12.72
N PHE A 176 -58.21 29.48 -12.28
CA PHE A 176 -59.60 29.08 -12.07
C PHE A 176 -60.28 29.96 -11.01
N HIS A 177 -59.62 30.14 -9.87
CA HIS A 177 -60.15 30.96 -8.77
C HIS A 177 -60.36 32.41 -9.20
N GLU A 178 -59.43 32.96 -9.99
CA GLU A 178 -59.52 34.31 -10.53
C GLU A 178 -60.71 34.46 -11.49
N LYS A 179 -60.92 33.48 -12.38
CA LYS A 179 -62.09 33.45 -13.28
C LYS A 179 -63.41 33.38 -12.50
N GLU A 180 -63.49 32.55 -11.49
CA GLU A 180 -64.69 32.43 -10.64
C GLU A 180 -64.95 33.70 -9.83
N LYS A 181 -63.92 34.34 -9.27
CA LYS A 181 -64.04 35.65 -8.61
C LYS A 181 -64.64 36.70 -9.57
N HIS A 182 -64.13 36.79 -10.79
CA HIS A 182 -64.66 37.70 -11.81
C HIS A 182 -66.10 37.37 -12.22
N ARG A 183 -66.47 36.08 -12.27
CA ARG A 183 -67.86 35.66 -12.50
C ARG A 183 -68.77 36.09 -11.33
N GLY A 184 -68.34 35.90 -10.09
CA GLY A 184 -69.08 36.33 -8.91
C GLY A 184 -69.31 37.84 -8.89
N ILE A 185 -68.28 38.64 -9.17
CA ILE A 185 -68.42 40.11 -9.28
C ILE A 185 -69.43 40.49 -10.37
N ARG A 186 -69.35 39.87 -11.55
CA ARG A 186 -70.32 40.13 -12.64
C ARG A 186 -71.75 39.75 -12.25
N LYS A 187 -71.94 38.64 -11.55
CA LYS A 187 -73.25 38.20 -11.05
C LYS A 187 -73.84 39.23 -10.09
N LEU A 188 -73.05 39.68 -9.09
CA LEU A 188 -73.50 40.70 -8.13
C LEU A 188 -73.83 42.03 -8.81
N ALA A 189 -73.04 42.45 -9.81
CA ALA A 189 -73.32 43.67 -10.58
C ALA A 189 -74.63 43.57 -11.36
N LEU A 190 -74.91 42.41 -11.98
CA LEU A 190 -76.18 42.16 -12.68
C LEU A 190 -77.37 42.15 -11.71
N GLU A 191 -77.26 41.50 -10.56
CA GLU A 191 -78.30 41.49 -9.52
C GLU A 191 -78.59 42.91 -9.02
N ALA A 192 -77.56 43.71 -8.74
CA ALA A 192 -77.71 45.10 -8.33
C ALA A 192 -78.40 45.96 -9.41
N HIS A 193 -78.06 45.72 -10.68
CA HIS A 193 -78.70 46.40 -11.80
C HIS A 193 -80.18 46.02 -11.93
N CYS A 194 -80.52 44.74 -11.83
CA CYS A 194 -81.90 44.26 -11.83
C CYS A 194 -82.72 44.87 -10.68
N ASN A 195 -82.18 44.89 -9.45
CA ASN A 195 -82.85 45.49 -8.30
C ASN A 195 -83.12 46.99 -8.50
N THR A 196 -82.18 47.70 -9.13
CA THR A 196 -82.34 49.13 -9.43
C THR A 196 -83.43 49.34 -10.49
N MET A 197 -83.43 48.51 -11.54
CA MET A 197 -84.45 48.54 -12.60
C MET A 197 -85.84 48.21 -12.06
N GLU A 198 -85.95 47.23 -11.17
CA GLU A 198 -87.20 46.88 -10.50
C GLU A 198 -87.73 48.06 -9.66
N LYS A 199 -86.85 48.72 -8.90
CA LYS A 199 -87.23 49.92 -8.14
C LYS A 199 -87.74 51.04 -9.05
N LEU A 200 -87.04 51.32 -10.15
CA LEU A 200 -87.46 52.32 -11.14
C LEU A 200 -88.80 51.94 -11.79
N ALA A 201 -89.03 50.66 -12.08
CA ALA A 201 -90.30 50.18 -12.62
C ALA A 201 -91.45 50.37 -11.62
N VAL A 202 -91.22 50.10 -10.32
CA VAL A 202 -92.21 50.35 -9.27
C VAL A 202 -92.51 51.84 -9.14
N GLU A 203 -91.50 52.71 -9.12
CA GLU A 203 -91.70 54.16 -9.08
C GLU A 203 -92.47 54.68 -10.32
N ALA A 204 -92.13 54.18 -11.50
CA ALA A 204 -92.81 54.53 -12.75
C ALA A 204 -94.27 54.05 -12.76
N THR A 205 -94.57 52.86 -12.24
CA THR A 205 -95.95 52.34 -12.16
C THR A 205 -96.78 53.13 -11.16
N VAL A 206 -96.24 53.49 -9.99
CA VAL A 206 -96.90 54.36 -9.02
C VAL A 206 -97.20 55.72 -9.63
N THR A 207 -96.21 56.35 -10.27
CA THR A 207 -96.34 57.66 -10.91
C THR A 207 -97.37 57.61 -12.04
N THR A 208 -97.32 56.58 -12.87
CA THR A 208 -98.27 56.39 -13.98
C THR A 208 -99.69 56.17 -13.45
N THR A 209 -99.85 55.34 -12.40
CA THR A 209 -101.14 55.08 -11.77
C THR A 209 -101.73 56.36 -11.17
N TYR A 210 -100.91 57.13 -10.45
CA TYR A 210 -101.29 58.43 -9.91
C TYR A 210 -101.74 59.39 -11.03
N ASN A 211 -100.93 59.51 -12.09
CA ASN A 211 -101.26 60.34 -13.25
C ASN A 211 -102.55 59.88 -13.95
N MET A 212 -102.74 58.58 -14.13
CA MET A 212 -103.97 58.00 -14.68
C MET A 212 -105.19 58.31 -13.80
N HIS A 213 -105.06 58.18 -12.48
CA HIS A 213 -106.13 58.49 -11.54
C HIS A 213 -106.52 59.96 -11.63
N HIS A 214 -105.54 60.86 -11.67
CA HIS A 214 -105.75 62.29 -11.88
C HIS A 214 -106.41 62.60 -13.22
N LEU A 215 -105.96 61.97 -14.31
CA LEU A 215 -106.58 62.12 -15.63
C LEU A 215 -108.03 61.64 -15.63
N VAL A 216 -108.33 60.48 -15.03
CA VAL A 216 -109.70 59.96 -14.90
C VAL A 216 -110.57 60.92 -14.07
N HIS A 217 -110.06 61.42 -12.95
CA HIS A 217 -110.76 62.41 -12.14
C HIS A 217 -111.03 63.69 -12.93
N TYR A 218 -110.02 64.22 -13.61
CA TYR A 218 -110.14 65.40 -14.46
C TYR A 218 -111.16 65.20 -15.59
N ILE A 219 -111.16 64.05 -16.25
CA ILE A 219 -112.16 63.68 -17.28
C ILE A 219 -113.57 63.61 -16.69
N LYS A 220 -113.73 63.08 -15.48
CA LYS A 220 -115.03 63.06 -14.79
C LYS A 220 -115.50 64.47 -14.43
N CYS A 221 -114.62 65.31 -13.88
CA CYS A 221 -114.93 66.71 -13.57
C CYS A 221 -115.30 67.50 -14.81
N THR A 222 -114.55 67.37 -15.90
CA THR A 222 -114.85 68.06 -17.17
C THR A 222 -116.15 67.55 -17.78
N LYS A 223 -116.44 66.24 -17.74
CA LYS A 223 -117.75 65.70 -18.13
C LYS A 223 -118.89 66.26 -17.29
N TYR A 224 -118.73 66.32 -15.97
CA TYR A 224 -119.74 66.89 -15.07
C TYR A 224 -119.98 68.37 -15.37
N LEU A 225 -118.92 69.16 -15.52
CA LEU A 225 -119.01 70.58 -15.88
C LEU A 225 -119.68 70.75 -17.24
N HIS A 226 -119.31 69.93 -18.23
CA HIS A 226 -119.92 69.95 -19.55
C HIS A 226 -121.42 69.61 -19.51
N ASP A 227 -121.83 68.56 -18.78
CA ASP A 227 -123.24 68.23 -18.56
C ASP A 227 -123.99 69.38 -17.85
N LYS A 228 -123.38 70.01 -16.83
CA LYS A 228 -123.95 71.17 -16.14
C LYS A 228 -124.14 72.36 -17.09
N VAL A 229 -123.13 72.68 -17.89
CA VAL A 229 -123.19 73.74 -18.91
C VAL A 229 -124.29 73.42 -19.92
N ASN A 230 -124.35 72.18 -20.43
CA ASN A 230 -125.38 71.77 -21.37
C ASN A 230 -126.79 71.88 -20.77
N ARG A 231 -127.01 71.46 -19.52
CA ARG A 231 -128.29 71.60 -18.82
C ARG A 231 -128.67 73.07 -18.59
N LEU A 232 -127.72 73.91 -18.20
CA LEU A 232 -127.94 75.36 -18.07
C LEU A 232 -128.31 75.98 -19.41
N SER A 233 -127.55 75.69 -20.46
CA SER A 233 -127.83 76.14 -21.83
C SER A 233 -129.21 75.69 -22.28
N GLN A 234 -129.58 74.43 -22.07
CA GLN A 234 -130.90 73.90 -22.42
C GLN A 234 -132.02 74.58 -21.62
N ALA A 235 -131.86 74.74 -20.31
CA ALA A 235 -132.81 75.45 -19.47
C ALA A 235 -132.98 76.92 -19.89
N TRP A 236 -131.89 77.56 -20.35
CA TRP A 236 -131.92 78.92 -20.89
C TRP A 236 -132.67 78.98 -22.21
N ILE A 237 -132.41 78.04 -23.13
CA ILE A 237 -133.17 77.89 -24.38
C ILE A 237 -134.65 77.63 -24.11
N ASP A 238 -134.99 76.76 -23.16
CA ASP A 238 -136.36 76.44 -22.80
C ASP A 238 -137.07 77.62 -22.10
N ALA A 239 -136.36 78.41 -21.30
CA ALA A 239 -136.88 79.63 -20.68
C ALA A 239 -137.13 80.73 -21.73
N ASP A 240 -136.25 80.85 -22.72
CA ASP A 240 -136.41 81.80 -23.83
C ASP A 240 -137.59 81.39 -24.72
N ARG A 241 -137.78 80.09 -24.98
CA ARG A 241 -138.97 79.55 -25.66
C ARG A 241 -140.29 79.79 -24.92
N LYS A 242 -140.29 79.98 -23.60
CA LYS A 242 -141.48 80.31 -22.80
C LYS A 242 -141.80 81.81 -22.76
N ARG A 243 -140.93 82.68 -23.30
CA ARG A 243 -141.12 84.14 -23.41
C ARG A 243 -141.72 84.58 -24.75
N ILE A 244 -141.88 83.66 -25.69
CA ILE A 244 -142.61 83.81 -26.96
C ILE A 244 -144.00 83.19 -26.78
#